data_AF-A0AAW3X1G6-F1
#
_entry.id   AF-A0AAW3X1G6-F1
#
_cell.length_a   1.000
_cell.length_b   1.000
_cell.length_c   1.000
_cell.angle_alpha   90.00
_cell.angle_beta   90.00
_cell.angle_gamma   90.00
#
_symmetry.space_group_name_H-M   'P 1'
#
loop_
_entity.id
_entity.type
_entity.pdbx_description
1 polymer ?
#
loop_
_entity_poly.entity_id
_entity_poly.type
_entity_poly.pdbx_seq_one_letter_code
_entity_poly.pdbx_strand_id
1 'polypeptide(L)'
;MVPSIPIVLSVIVMVPVLGVALPWLRTSVIGSANNELISATMAAEAMGVEFTSTTMTIEAWINAAWSMTLGCSVALPIVLVVLKPVCKTYDVFRKKDSRWIGIFSLCALVTVIAAFAINSGKKGIVPSLVIIGCFLFSYVCNLAAKNPALKWLKDYAFPLTILFGLVLSMIITPLLA
;
A
#
# COMPACT_ATOMS: atom_id res chain seq x y z
N MET A 1 -11.03 -15.11 1.47
CA MET A 1 -11.83 -14.21 2.31
C MET A 1 -11.12 -12.88 2.29
N VAL A 2 -11.76 -11.81 1.81
CA VAL A 2 -11.14 -10.47 1.81
C VAL A 2 -10.93 -10.12 3.29
N PRO A 3 -9.69 -9.99 3.79
CA PRO A 3 -9.50 -9.51 5.14
C PRO A 3 -9.95 -8.05 5.09
N SER A 4 -11.14 -7.73 5.61
CA SER A 4 -11.67 -6.36 5.61
C SER A 4 -10.91 -5.43 6.55
N ILE A 5 -10.07 -5.99 7.42
CA ILE A 5 -9.31 -5.30 8.48
C ILE A 5 -8.42 -4.17 7.92
N PRO A 6 -7.58 -4.37 6.88
CA PRO A 6 -6.76 -3.31 6.30
C PRO A 6 -7.60 -2.17 5.74
N ILE A 7 -8.75 -2.48 5.12
CA ILE A 7 -9.60 -1.46 4.48
C ILE A 7 -10.18 -0.53 5.55
N VAL A 8 -10.68 -1.10 6.65
CA VAL A 8 -11.23 -0.32 7.77
C VAL A 8 -10.13 0.53 8.43
N LEU A 9 -8.92 -0.01 8.60
CA LEU A 9 -7.77 0.73 9.13
C LEU A 9 -7.40 1.93 8.25
N SER A 10 -7.31 1.77 6.93
CA SER A 10 -6.99 2.87 6.02
C SER A 10 -8.03 3.99 6.09
N VAL A 11 -9.32 3.63 6.19
CA VAL A 11 -10.40 4.62 6.32
C VAL A 11 -10.26 5.39 7.64
N ILE A 12 -10.01 4.70 8.76
CA ILE A 12 -9.81 5.35 10.08
C ILE A 12 -8.65 6.36 10.04
N VAL A 13 -7.56 6.05 9.32
CA VAL A 13 -6.41 6.96 9.17
C VAL A 13 -6.72 8.18 8.29
N MET A 14 -7.58 8.03 7.27
CA MET A 14 -7.92 9.13 6.35
C MET A 14 -9.02 10.07 6.87
N VAL A 15 -9.94 9.55 7.69
CA VAL A 15 -11.06 10.30 8.28
C VAL A 15 -10.64 11.62 8.94
N PRO A 16 -9.59 11.69 9.78
CA PRO A 16 -9.21 12.95 10.43
C PRO A 16 -8.61 13.99 9.47
N VAL A 17 -8.17 13.60 8.27
CA VAL A 17 -7.48 14.50 7.33
C VAL A 17 -8.38 14.95 6.17
N LEU A 18 -9.19 14.04 5.63
CA LEU A 18 -10.01 14.28 4.43
C LEU A 18 -11.52 14.29 4.72
N GLY A 19 -11.91 13.99 5.97
CA GLY A 19 -13.30 13.84 6.38
C GLY A 19 -13.89 12.45 6.04
N VAL A 20 -14.99 12.09 6.70
CA VAL A 20 -15.64 10.76 6.54
C VAL A 20 -16.26 10.58 5.15
N ALA A 21 -16.78 11.64 4.54
CA ALA A 21 -17.60 11.53 3.33
C ALA A 21 -16.81 11.20 2.05
N LEU A 22 -15.62 11.78 1.87
CA LEU A 22 -14.83 11.63 0.63
C LEU A 22 -14.22 10.22 0.45
N PRO A 23 -13.56 9.61 1.45
CA PRO A 23 -13.06 8.24 1.35
C PRO A 23 -14.19 7.21 1.28
N TRP A 24 -15.33 7.46 1.93
CA TRP A 24 -16.43 6.47 1.99
C TRP A 24 -17.26 6.43 0.70
N LEU A 25 -17.58 7.58 0.12
CA LEU A 25 -18.30 7.64 -1.16
C LEU A 25 -17.49 6.98 -2.30
N ARG A 26 -16.16 7.04 -2.21
CA ARG A 26 -15.26 6.61 -3.26
C ARG A 26 -14.83 5.15 -3.17
N THR A 27 -14.57 4.64 -1.96
CA THR A 27 -14.26 3.22 -1.72
C THR A 27 -15.41 2.30 -2.12
N SER A 28 -16.64 2.82 -2.16
CA SER A 28 -17.83 2.12 -2.67
C SER A 28 -17.88 1.98 -4.21
N VAL A 29 -17.08 2.76 -4.98
CA VAL A 29 -17.15 2.80 -6.45
C VAL A 29 -15.88 2.24 -7.12
N ILE A 30 -14.69 2.51 -6.58
CA ILE A 30 -13.41 2.18 -7.26
C ILE A 30 -12.51 1.23 -6.43
N GLY A 31 -12.91 0.91 -5.20
CA GLY A 31 -12.44 -0.28 -4.51
C GLY A 31 -10.93 -0.37 -4.28
N SER A 32 -10.32 0.58 -3.56
CA SER A 32 -9.15 0.32 -2.71
C SER A 32 -8.76 1.54 -1.86
N ALA A 33 -9.26 1.61 -0.63
CA ALA A 33 -8.91 2.67 0.33
C ALA A 33 -7.38 2.81 0.54
N ASN A 34 -6.65 1.69 0.51
CA ASN A 34 -5.19 1.68 0.66
C ASN A 34 -4.45 2.42 -0.46
N ASN A 35 -4.89 2.28 -1.71
CA ASN A 35 -4.23 2.95 -2.83
C ASN A 35 -4.50 4.47 -2.81
N GLU A 36 -5.70 4.84 -2.37
CA GLU A 36 -6.09 6.23 -2.19
C GLU A 36 -5.29 6.91 -1.10
N LEU A 37 -5.07 6.22 0.05
CA LEU A 37 -4.20 6.71 1.11
C LEU A 37 -2.78 6.94 0.60
N ILE A 38 -2.20 5.98 -0.11
CA ILE A 38 -0.83 6.12 -0.66
C ILE A 38 -0.76 7.33 -1.61
N SER A 39 -1.74 7.49 -2.49
CA SER A 39 -1.77 8.62 -3.44
C SER A 39 -1.95 9.97 -2.74
N ALA A 40 -2.76 10.02 -1.68
CA ALA A 40 -2.93 11.21 -0.86
C ALA A 40 -1.66 11.57 -0.08
N THR A 41 -0.99 10.57 0.51
CA THR A 41 0.30 10.77 1.20
C THR A 41 1.39 11.25 0.25
N MET A 42 1.50 10.67 -0.94
CA MET A 42 2.48 11.09 -1.94
C MET A 42 2.21 12.51 -2.46
N ALA A 43 0.94 12.91 -2.58
CA ALA A 43 0.57 14.28 -2.96
C ALA A 43 0.91 15.31 -1.87
N ALA A 44 0.68 14.96 -0.60
CA ALA A 44 1.06 15.81 0.53
C ALA A 44 2.60 15.96 0.61
N GLU A 45 3.32 14.86 0.46
CA GLU A 45 4.79 14.85 0.44
C GLU A 45 5.37 15.64 -0.73
N ALA A 46 4.74 15.62 -1.91
CA ALA A 46 5.14 16.45 -3.05
C ALA A 46 5.01 17.95 -2.76
N MET A 47 4.14 18.33 -1.81
CA MET A 47 3.98 19.70 -1.32
C MET A 47 4.88 20.01 -0.11
N GLY A 48 5.71 19.06 0.33
CA GLY A 48 6.59 19.21 1.49
C GLY A 48 5.88 19.14 2.84
N VAL A 49 4.65 18.64 2.88
CA VAL A 49 3.80 18.60 4.08
C VAL A 49 3.49 17.15 4.45
N GLU A 50 3.58 16.81 5.74
CA GLU A 50 3.17 15.49 6.20
C GLU A 50 1.64 15.32 6.17
N PHE A 51 1.16 14.12 5.85
CA PHE A 51 -0.26 13.79 5.83
C PHE A 51 -0.82 13.66 7.26
N THR A 52 -0.96 14.79 7.94
CA THR A 52 -1.53 14.90 9.30
C THR A 52 -2.54 16.04 9.35
N SER A 53 -3.52 15.94 10.25
CA SER A 53 -4.57 16.95 10.42
C SER A 53 -4.04 18.30 10.92
N THR A 54 -2.85 18.33 11.51
CA THR A 54 -2.22 19.53 12.09
C THR A 54 -1.35 20.31 11.11
N THR A 55 -0.79 19.66 10.09
CA THR A 55 0.18 20.29 9.16
C THR A 55 -0.43 20.60 7.78
N MET A 56 -1.64 20.09 7.48
CA MET A 56 -2.31 20.25 6.19
C MET A 56 -2.77 21.68 5.90
N THR A 57 -2.19 22.28 4.85
CA THR A 57 -2.68 23.53 4.26
C THR A 57 -3.84 23.26 3.28
N ILE A 58 -4.67 24.29 3.02
CA ILE A 58 -5.82 24.18 2.09
C ILE A 58 -5.36 23.74 0.69
N GLU A 59 -4.20 24.23 0.23
CA GLU A 59 -3.63 23.85 -1.08
C GLU A 59 -3.19 22.38 -1.11
N ALA A 60 -2.55 21.88 -0.05
CA ALA A 60 -2.17 20.48 0.06
C ALA A 60 -3.40 19.55 0.10
N TRP A 61 -4.48 19.99 0.75
CA TRP A 61 -5.75 19.26 0.81
C TRP A 61 -6.42 19.16 -0.57
N ILE A 62 -6.49 20.27 -1.31
CA ILE A 62 -7.05 20.32 -2.67
C ILE A 62 -6.20 19.45 -3.61
N ASN A 63 -4.88 19.53 -3.52
CA ASN A 63 -3.97 18.70 -4.34
C ASN A 63 -4.08 17.21 -4.00
N ALA A 64 -4.25 16.85 -2.72
CA ALA A 64 -4.54 15.47 -2.32
C ALA A 64 -5.86 14.98 -2.92
N ALA A 65 -6.93 15.77 -2.86
CA ALA A 65 -8.24 15.43 -3.44
C ALA A 65 -8.18 15.24 -4.97
N TRP A 66 -7.43 16.10 -5.67
CA TRP A 66 -7.19 15.97 -7.11
C TRP A 66 -6.30 14.78 -7.47
N SER A 67 -5.20 14.59 -6.74
CA SER A 67 -4.29 13.44 -6.92
C SER A 67 -5.03 12.12 -6.78
N MET A 68 -5.87 12.00 -5.74
CA MET A 68 -6.72 10.84 -5.57
C MET A 68 -7.63 10.67 -6.80
N THR A 69 -8.38 11.70 -7.20
CA THR A 69 -9.35 11.64 -8.33
C THR A 69 -8.70 11.32 -9.67
N LEU A 70 -7.59 11.96 -10.01
CA LEU A 70 -6.85 11.69 -11.23
C LEU A 70 -6.15 10.34 -11.18
N GLY A 71 -5.60 9.94 -10.03
CA GLY A 71 -4.90 8.67 -9.86
C GLY A 71 -5.76 7.46 -10.26
N CYS A 72 -7.03 7.44 -9.86
CA CYS A 72 -7.94 6.37 -10.29
C CYS A 72 -8.54 6.58 -11.69
N SER A 73 -8.84 7.83 -12.07
CA SER A 73 -9.46 8.12 -13.36
C SER A 73 -8.51 7.86 -14.52
N VAL A 74 -7.21 8.10 -14.33
CA VAL A 74 -6.16 7.86 -15.34
C VAL A 74 -5.80 6.37 -15.42
N ALA A 75 -5.95 5.61 -14.33
CA ALA A 75 -5.73 4.17 -14.36
C ALA A 75 -6.72 3.45 -15.30
N LEU A 76 -7.98 3.89 -15.38
CA LEU A 76 -9.01 3.27 -16.23
C LEU A 76 -8.66 3.27 -17.73
N PRO A 77 -8.38 4.40 -18.39
CA PRO A 77 -8.03 4.42 -19.81
C PRO A 77 -6.70 3.69 -20.08
N ILE A 78 -5.72 3.79 -19.16
CA ILE A 78 -4.45 3.06 -19.28
C ILE A 78 -4.69 1.55 -19.24
N VAL A 79 -5.51 1.06 -18.32
CA VAL A 79 -5.86 -0.36 -18.26
C VAL A 79 -6.59 -0.77 -19.54
N LEU A 80 -7.53 0.01 -20.07
CA LEU A 80 -8.22 -0.34 -21.31
C LEU A 80 -7.28 -0.48 -22.52
N VAL A 81 -6.25 0.35 -22.60
CA VAL A 81 -5.26 0.34 -23.70
C VAL A 81 -4.18 -0.72 -23.49
N VAL A 82 -3.64 -0.85 -22.27
CA VAL A 82 -2.46 -1.66 -21.95
C VAL A 82 -2.82 -3.10 -21.56
N LEU A 83 -4.03 -3.36 -21.07
CA LEU A 83 -4.42 -4.70 -20.63
C LEU A 83 -4.44 -5.70 -21.78
N LYS A 84 -4.94 -5.31 -22.96
CA LYS A 84 -4.99 -6.19 -24.14
C LYS A 84 -3.59 -6.68 -24.59
N PRO A 85 -2.58 -5.81 -24.82
CA PRO A 85 -1.24 -6.27 -25.18
C PRO A 85 -0.56 -7.04 -24.05
N VAL A 86 -0.78 -6.67 -22.78
CA VAL A 86 -0.21 -7.42 -21.63
C VAL A 86 -0.80 -8.82 -21.55
N CYS A 87 -2.12 -8.99 -21.64
CA CYS A 87 -2.76 -10.32 -21.63
C CYS A 87 -2.34 -11.17 -22.83
N LYS A 88 -2.26 -10.57 -24.03
CA LYS A 88 -1.80 -11.28 -25.23
C LYS A 88 -0.35 -11.76 -25.09
N THR A 89 0.52 -10.92 -24.53
CA THR A 89 1.92 -11.23 -24.26
C THR A 89 2.02 -12.32 -23.20
N TYR A 90 1.27 -12.19 -22.10
CA TYR A 90 1.16 -13.18 -21.04
C TYR A 90 0.71 -14.55 -21.57
N ASP A 91 -0.29 -14.61 -22.44
CA ASP A 91 -0.77 -15.87 -23.02
C ASP A 91 0.27 -16.53 -23.95
N VAL A 92 1.06 -15.74 -24.68
CA VAL A 92 2.16 -16.24 -25.52
C VAL A 92 3.27 -16.84 -24.66
N PHE A 93 3.67 -16.15 -23.59
CA PHE A 93 4.67 -16.66 -22.65
C PHE A 93 4.15 -17.90 -21.90
N ARG A 94 2.85 -17.97 -21.63
CA ARG A 94 2.22 -19.07 -20.88
C ARG A 94 2.23 -20.36 -21.67
N LYS A 95 2.02 -20.26 -22.99
CA LYS A 95 2.03 -21.39 -23.92
C LYS A 95 3.44 -21.97 -24.15
N LYS A 96 4.49 -21.15 -24.02
CA LYS A 96 5.87 -21.60 -24.15
C LYS A 96 6.40 -22.24 -22.86
N ASP A 97 6.32 -21.53 -21.74
CA ASP A 97 6.73 -22.05 -20.43
C ASP A 97 6.08 -21.25 -19.29
N SER A 98 5.16 -21.90 -18.57
CA SER A 98 4.45 -21.28 -17.45
C SER A 98 5.36 -20.91 -16.28
N ARG A 99 6.56 -21.47 -16.16
CA ARG A 99 7.51 -21.15 -15.07
C ARG A 99 8.09 -19.74 -15.23
N TRP A 100 8.36 -19.32 -16.46
CA TRP A 100 8.92 -17.99 -16.74
C TRP A 100 7.99 -16.86 -16.35
N ILE A 101 6.68 -17.07 -16.52
CA ILE A 101 5.66 -16.12 -16.06
C ILE A 101 5.65 -15.98 -14.55
N GLY A 102 5.76 -17.10 -13.82
CA GLY A 102 5.82 -17.08 -12.36
C GLY A 102 7.00 -16.26 -11.86
N ILE A 103 8.19 -16.47 -12.46
CA ILE A 103 9.41 -15.73 -12.11
C ILE A 103 9.28 -14.24 -12.46
N PHE A 104 8.73 -13.91 -13.63
CA PHE A 104 8.50 -12.53 -14.03
C PHE A 104 7.54 -11.80 -13.08
N SER A 105 6.44 -12.44 -12.70
CA SER A 105 5.47 -11.89 -11.76
C SER A 105 6.08 -11.68 -10.36
N LEU A 106 6.88 -12.64 -9.88
CA LEU A 106 7.62 -12.51 -8.62
C LEU A 106 8.62 -11.34 -8.68
N CYS A 107 9.38 -11.24 -9.78
CA CYS A 107 10.34 -10.15 -9.98
C CYS A 107 9.66 -8.78 -10.01
N ALA A 108 8.52 -8.67 -10.70
CA ALA A 108 7.73 -7.44 -10.75
C ALA A 108 7.24 -7.00 -9.36
N LEU A 109 6.71 -7.95 -8.56
CA LEU A 109 6.27 -7.66 -7.19
C LEU A 109 7.43 -7.20 -6.30
N VAL A 110 8.57 -7.89 -6.36
CA VAL A 110 9.77 -7.53 -5.59
C VAL A 110 10.29 -6.14 -5.99
N THR A 111 10.27 -5.82 -7.29
CA THR A 111 10.71 -4.52 -7.80
C THR A 111 9.87 -3.38 -7.24
N VAL A 112 8.54 -3.52 -7.23
CA VAL A 112 7.64 -2.51 -6.67
C VAL A 112 7.90 -2.31 -5.18
N ILE A 113 7.98 -3.41 -4.40
CA ILE A 113 8.26 -3.34 -2.95
C ILE A 113 9.63 -2.69 -2.70
N ALA A 114 10.65 -3.04 -3.48
CA ALA A 114 11.98 -2.45 -3.37
C ALA A 114 11.99 -0.95 -3.68
N ALA A 115 11.27 -0.51 -4.72
CA ALA A 115 11.14 0.91 -5.04
C ALA A 115 10.47 1.70 -3.90
N PHE A 116 9.40 1.15 -3.31
CA PHE A 116 8.76 1.77 -2.15
C PHE A 116 9.67 1.79 -0.91
N ALA A 117 10.43 0.72 -0.66
CA ALA A 117 11.37 0.66 0.45
C ALA A 117 12.48 1.71 0.32
N ILE A 118 13.03 1.89 -0.89
CA ILE A 118 14.06 2.89 -1.17
C ILE A 118 13.50 4.32 -0.99
N ASN A 119 12.32 4.59 -1.55
CA ASN A 119 11.70 5.92 -1.42
C ASN A 119 11.33 6.25 0.03
N SER A 120 10.93 5.26 0.82
CA SER A 120 10.63 5.44 2.24
C SER A 120 11.89 5.60 3.07
N GLY A 121 12.96 4.85 2.77
CA GLY A 121 14.24 4.95 3.47
C GLY A 121 14.95 6.29 3.26
N LYS A 122 14.75 6.94 2.11
CA LYS A 122 15.25 8.30 1.85
C LYS A 122 14.61 9.38 2.74
N LYS A 123 13.44 9.11 3.31
CA LYS A 123 12.71 10.07 4.17
C LYS A 123 13.21 10.07 5.62
N GLY A 124 14.00 9.08 6.03
CA GLY A 124 14.63 9.09 7.35
C GLY A 124 14.99 7.71 7.91
N ILE A 125 15.60 7.72 9.09
CA ILE A 125 15.96 6.52 9.86
C ILE A 125 14.70 5.82 10.41
N VAL A 126 13.67 6.59 10.79
CA VAL A 126 12.42 6.06 11.37
C VAL A 126 11.71 5.10 10.40
N PRO A 127 11.39 5.47 9.13
CA PRO A 127 10.80 4.54 8.17
C PRO A 127 11.67 3.30 7.89
N SER A 128 13.00 3.47 7.90
CA SER A 128 13.95 2.39 7.64
C SER A 128 13.90 1.31 8.74
N LEU A 129 13.84 1.73 10.01
CA LEU A 129 13.68 0.81 11.14
C LEU A 129 12.32 0.11 11.12
N VAL A 130 11.25 0.82 10.75
CA VAL A 130 9.91 0.24 10.62
C VAL A 130 9.87 -0.84 9.53
N ILE A 131 10.50 -0.60 8.38
CA ILE A 131 10.59 -1.59 7.28
C ILE A 131 11.32 -2.86 7.75
N ILE A 132 12.44 -2.72 8.46
CA ILE A 132 13.19 -3.85 9.01
C ILE A 132 12.35 -4.62 10.03
N GLY A 133 11.66 -3.91 10.93
CA GLY A 133 10.75 -4.52 11.91
C GLY A 133 9.61 -5.30 11.25
N CYS A 134 8.97 -4.73 10.24
CA CYS A 134 7.92 -5.39 9.47
C CYS A 134 8.42 -6.63 8.71
N PHE A 135 9.63 -6.58 8.16
CA PHE A 135 10.25 -7.72 7.47
C PHE A 135 10.51 -8.87 8.44
N LEU A 136 11.06 -8.59 9.62
CA LEU A 136 11.28 -9.58 10.68
C LEU A 136 9.95 -10.18 11.16
N PHE A 137 8.94 -9.34 11.39
CA PHE A 137 7.62 -9.82 11.82
C PHE A 137 6.96 -10.71 10.75
N SER A 138 7.02 -10.32 9.47
CA SER A 138 6.53 -11.13 8.35
C SER A 138 7.28 -12.47 8.21
N TYR A 139 8.59 -12.47 8.48
CA TYR A 139 9.40 -13.69 8.50
C TYR A 139 8.99 -14.63 9.66
N VAL A 140 8.78 -14.08 10.86
CA VAL A 140 8.28 -14.84 12.02
C VAL A 140 6.89 -15.39 11.76
N CYS A 141 5.98 -14.61 11.17
CA CYS A 141 4.65 -15.08 10.78
C CYS A 141 4.72 -16.22 9.76
N ASN A 142 5.63 -16.15 8.78
CA ASN A 142 5.85 -17.23 7.82
C ASN A 142 6.43 -18.50 8.46
N LEU A 143 7.30 -18.35 9.45
CA LEU A 143 7.87 -19.49 10.19
C LEU A 143 6.80 -20.15 11.07
N ALA A 144 6.03 -19.35 11.80
CA ALA A 144 4.92 -19.82 12.64
C ALA A 144 3.81 -20.49 11.81
N ALA A 145 3.56 -20.01 10.58
CA ALA A 145 2.60 -20.59 9.65
C ALA A 145 3.02 -21.96 9.08
N LYS A 146 4.26 -22.43 9.30
CA LYS A 146 4.66 -23.82 8.97
C LYS A 146 4.00 -24.84 9.89
N ASN A 147 3.56 -24.44 11.09
CA ASN A 147 2.80 -25.31 11.97
C ASN A 147 1.35 -25.46 11.46
N PRO A 148 0.83 -26.70 11.33
CA PRO A 148 -0.51 -26.93 10.78
C PRO A 148 -1.64 -26.31 11.61
N ALA A 149 -1.43 -26.05 12.90
CA ALA A 149 -2.37 -25.37 13.80
C ALA A 149 -2.48 -23.85 13.56
N LEU A 150 -1.46 -23.23 12.95
CA LEU A 150 -1.37 -21.78 12.74
C LEU A 150 -1.50 -21.38 11.26
N LYS A 151 -2.06 -22.25 10.41
CA LYS A 151 -2.31 -21.93 8.98
C LYS A 151 -3.15 -20.67 8.80
N TRP A 152 -4.04 -20.36 9.74
CA TRP A 152 -4.82 -19.12 9.73
C TRP A 152 -3.91 -17.88 9.67
N LEU A 153 -2.74 -17.93 10.32
CA LEU A 153 -1.79 -16.82 10.33
C LEU A 153 -1.31 -16.45 8.92
N LYS A 154 -1.27 -17.40 7.97
CA LYS A 154 -0.91 -17.12 6.59
C LYS A 154 -1.95 -16.25 5.88
N ASP A 155 -3.22 -16.48 6.16
CA ASP A 155 -4.34 -15.72 5.57
C ASP A 155 -4.49 -14.33 6.20
N TYR A 156 -4.05 -14.16 7.46
CA TYR A 156 -4.06 -12.89 8.19
C TYR A 156 -2.69 -12.19 8.27
N ALA A 157 -1.64 -12.75 7.67
CA ALA A 157 -0.29 -12.19 7.74
C ALA A 157 -0.25 -10.77 7.19
N PHE A 158 -0.93 -10.51 6.07
CA PHE A 158 -0.97 -9.20 5.43
C PHE A 158 -1.63 -8.09 6.30
N PRO A 159 -2.85 -8.26 6.86
CA PRO A 159 -3.40 -7.28 7.80
C PRO A 159 -2.57 -7.13 9.08
N LEU A 160 -2.04 -8.23 9.61
CA LEU A 160 -1.27 -8.22 10.86
C LEU A 160 0.05 -7.45 10.70
N THR A 161 0.75 -7.60 9.57
CA THR A 161 1.99 -6.87 9.31
C THR A 161 1.75 -5.36 9.15
N ILE A 162 0.62 -4.96 8.56
CA ILE A 162 0.22 -3.54 8.47
C ILE A 162 -0.03 -2.97 9.87
N LEU A 163 -0.79 -3.68 10.70
CA LEU A 163 -1.10 -3.22 12.06
C LEU A 163 0.16 -3.16 12.93
N PHE A 164 1.01 -4.17 12.84
CA PHE A 164 2.30 -4.19 13.52
C PHE A 164 3.19 -3.02 13.08
N GLY A 165 3.27 -2.75 11.76
CA GLY A 165 4.04 -1.63 11.23
C GLY A 165 3.55 -0.27 11.71
N LEU A 166 2.23 -0.09 11.81
CA LEU A 166 1.63 1.15 12.31
C LEU A 166 1.94 1.37 13.80
N VAL A 167 1.78 0.33 14.63
CA VAL A 167 2.12 0.40 16.06
C VAL A 167 3.61 0.65 16.26
N LEU A 168 4.46 -0.04 15.50
CA LEU A 168 5.91 0.14 15.58
C LEU A 168 6.32 1.55 15.16
N SER A 169 5.70 2.12 14.12
CA SER A 169 5.91 3.51 13.73
C SER A 169 5.52 4.48 14.85
N MET A 170 4.34 4.29 15.47
CA MET A 170 3.89 5.14 16.58
C MET A 170 4.80 5.09 17.81
N ILE A 171 5.51 3.98 18.03
CA ILE A 171 6.46 3.85 19.15
C ILE A 171 7.82 4.45 18.80
N ILE A 172 8.28 4.29 17.55
CA ILE A 172 9.60 4.79 17.13
C ILE A 172 9.58 6.31 16.88
N THR A 173 8.50 6.86 16.34
CA THR A 173 8.35 8.31 16.10
C THR A 173 8.63 9.17 17.35
N PRO A 174 8.07 8.90 18.54
CA PRO A 174 8.38 9.68 19.75
C PRO A 174 9.75 9.34 20.38
N LEU A 175 10.40 8.24 20.00
CA LEU A 175 11.72 7.84 20.52
C LEU A 175 12.87 8.55 19.79
N LEU A 176 12.61 9.07 18.59
CA LEU A 176 13.59 9.67 17.68
C LEU A 176 13.24 11.13 17.30
N ALA A 177 12.21 11.70 17.91
CA ALA A 177 11.82 13.12 17.81
C ALA A 177 12.57 13.98 18.85
#